data_AF-A0A346R2M7-F1
#
_entry.id   AF-A0A346R2M7-F1
#
_cell.length_a   1.000
_cell.length_b   1.000
_cell.length_c   1.000
_cell.angle_alpha   90.00
_cell.angle_beta   90.00
_cell.angle_gamma   90.00
#
_symmetry.space_group_name_H-M   'P 1'
#
loop_
_entity.id
_entity.type
_entity.pdbx_description
1 polymer ?
#
loop_
_entity_poly.entity_id
_entity_poly.type
_entity_poly.pdbx_seq_one_letter_code
_entity_poly.pdbx_strand_id
1 'polypeptide(L)'
;MGGHRSRPAALLTSLARRTHPKLKIEFRATDDLVDLAEAGLDLAIQASTDGAGNGTVRKLAEIELCLVASRGYLDRVGRPKAPADLLPLDYIQYRDDPDENTIVFADGGVLPSPFPLPPRCPS
;
A
#
# COMPACT_ATOMS: atom_id res chain seq x y z
N MET A 1 2.46 -1.28 24.93
CA MET A 1 1.93 -2.66 24.84
C MET A 1 0.44 -2.62 24.54
N GLY A 2 0.06 -2.70 23.27
CA GLY A 2 -1.32 -2.82 22.83
C GLY A 2 -1.28 -3.61 21.54
N GLY A 3 -1.41 -4.94 21.65
CA GLY A 3 -1.30 -5.84 20.52
C GLY A 3 -2.47 -5.65 19.57
N HIS A 4 -2.30 -4.80 18.56
CA HIS A 4 -3.16 -4.81 17.39
C HIS A 4 -3.02 -6.19 16.77
N ARG A 5 -3.98 -7.08 17.00
CA ARG A 5 -4.01 -8.39 16.36
C ARG A 5 -4.14 -8.14 14.86
N SER A 6 -3.02 -8.20 14.15
CA SER A 6 -2.99 -8.18 12.69
C SER A 6 -3.82 -9.38 12.20
N ARG A 7 -5.00 -9.10 11.64
CA ARG A 7 -5.91 -10.11 11.07
C ARG A 7 -5.21 -11.05 10.06
N PRO A 8 -4.26 -10.57 9.23
CA PRO A 8 -3.43 -11.43 8.37
C PRO A 8 -2.72 -12.56 9.12
N ALA A 9 -2.09 -12.26 10.26
CA ALA A 9 -1.32 -13.25 11.03
C ALA A 9 -2.22 -14.42 11.47
N ALA A 10 -3.40 -14.11 12.01
CA ALA A 10 -4.33 -15.14 12.50
C ALA A 10 -4.84 -16.06 11.37
N LEU A 11 -5.15 -15.51 10.20
CA LEU A 11 -5.61 -16.28 9.04
C LEU A 11 -4.51 -17.22 8.53
N LEU A 12 -3.30 -16.70 8.33
CA LEU A 12 -2.15 -17.48 7.86
C LEU A 12 -1.81 -18.62 8.82
N THR A 13 -1.77 -18.36 10.12
CA THR A 13 -1.49 -19.44 11.08
C THR A 13 -2.61 -20.48 11.11
N SER A 14 -3.88 -20.09 10.90
CA SER A 14 -5.00 -21.04 10.84
C SER A 14 -4.98 -21.92 9.59
N LEU A 15 -4.53 -21.38 8.45
CA LEU A 15 -4.42 -22.13 7.20
C LEU A 15 -3.26 -23.12 7.29
N ALA A 16 -2.08 -22.64 7.71
CA ALA A 16 -0.89 -23.45 7.87
C ALA A 16 -1.08 -24.58 8.87
N ARG A 17 -1.75 -24.35 10.00
CA ARG A 17 -2.04 -25.43 10.96
C ARG A 17 -2.91 -26.55 10.37
N ARG A 18 -3.77 -26.25 9.41
CA ARG A 18 -4.65 -27.23 8.76
C ARG A 18 -3.93 -28.02 7.68
N THR A 19 -3.08 -27.38 6.88
CA THR A 19 -2.40 -28.02 5.74
C THR A 19 -0.99 -28.52 6.06
N HIS A 20 -0.29 -27.88 7.00
CA HIS A 20 1.10 -28.15 7.39
C HIS A 20 1.29 -27.99 8.93
N PRO A 21 0.81 -28.93 9.76
CA PRO A 21 0.75 -28.78 11.22
C PRO A 21 2.12 -28.66 11.92
N LYS A 22 3.21 -29.06 11.26
CA LYS A 22 4.58 -28.92 11.78
C LYS A 22 5.21 -27.56 11.47
N LEU A 23 4.59 -26.76 10.60
CA LEU A 23 5.09 -25.44 10.22
C LEU A 23 4.86 -24.44 11.36
N LYS A 24 5.92 -23.77 11.79
CA LYS A 24 5.86 -22.62 12.70
C LYS A 24 5.92 -21.35 11.87
N ILE A 25 5.01 -20.41 12.13
CA ILE A 25 4.96 -19.12 11.44
C ILE A 25 5.20 -18.02 12.46
N GLU A 26 6.25 -17.24 12.23
CA GLU A 26 6.46 -15.94 12.86
C GLU A 26 6.08 -14.86 11.86
N PHE A 27 5.37 -13.82 12.33
CA PHE A 27 4.83 -12.77 11.46
C PHE A 27 5.26 -11.40 11.98
N ARG A 28 5.89 -10.61 11.11
CA ARG A 28 6.27 -9.22 11.35
C ARG A 28 5.59 -8.35 10.30
N ALA A 29 4.90 -7.30 10.74
CA ALA A 29 4.37 -6.26 9.86
C ALA A 29 5.26 -5.02 9.98
N THR A 30 5.71 -4.50 8.84
CA THR A 30 6.42 -3.24 8.69
C THR A 30 6.11 -2.67 7.32
N ASP A 31 6.17 -1.34 7.20
CA ASP A 31 6.09 -0.63 5.92
C ASP A 31 7.49 -0.37 5.32
N ASP A 32 8.55 -0.73 6.06
CA ASP A 32 9.94 -0.59 5.59
C ASP A 32 10.29 -1.64 4.53
N LEU A 33 11.04 -1.22 3.52
CA LEU A 33 11.76 -2.15 2.65
C LEU A 33 12.95 -2.73 3.41
N VAL A 34 12.97 -4.05 3.59
CA VAL A 34 14.01 -4.76 4.36
C VAL A 34 14.73 -5.79 3.50
N ASP A 35 16.04 -5.91 3.69
CA ASP A 35 16.79 -7.07 3.20
C ASP A 35 16.41 -8.30 4.04
N LEU A 36 15.96 -9.36 3.37
CA LEU A 36 15.47 -10.57 4.03
C LEU A 36 16.56 -11.27 4.83
N ALA A 37 17.79 -11.33 4.30
CA ALA A 37 18.89 -12.03 4.94
C ALA A 37 19.34 -11.27 6.21
N GLU A 38 19.47 -9.95 6.13
CA GLU A 38 19.81 -9.12 7.30
C GLU A 38 18.70 -9.13 8.35
N ALA A 39 17.44 -9.17 7.93
CA ALA A 39 16.30 -9.21 8.83
C ALA A 39 16.01 -10.61 9.41
N GLY A 40 16.72 -11.65 8.97
CA GLY A 40 16.48 -13.03 9.38
C GLY A 40 15.11 -13.56 8.95
N LEU A 41 14.61 -13.10 7.80
CA LEU A 41 13.30 -13.45 7.25
C LEU A 41 13.46 -14.42 6.06
N ASP A 42 12.61 -15.43 5.99
CA ASP A 42 12.59 -16.37 4.86
C ASP A 42 11.74 -15.85 3.67
N LEU A 43 10.76 -14.99 3.94
CA LEU A 43 9.78 -14.50 2.96
C LEU A 43 9.30 -13.10 3.36
N ALA A 44 9.13 -12.23 2.38
CA ALA A 44 8.29 -11.04 2.50
C ALA A 44 7.13 -11.06 1.50
N ILE A 45 6.00 -10.48 1.91
CA ILE A 45 4.87 -10.15 1.04
C ILE A 45 4.79 -8.63 1.03
N GLN A 46 4.96 -8.05 -0.16
CA GLN A 46 5.02 -6.60 -0.35
C GLN A 46 4.09 -6.22 -1.49
N ALA A 47 3.48 -5.04 -1.37
CA ALA A 47 2.81 -4.38 -2.48
C ALA A 47 3.82 -3.40 -3.08
N SER A 48 4.43 -3.78 -4.20
CA SER A 48 5.43 -2.95 -4.89
C SER A 48 5.17 -2.95 -6.38
N THR A 49 5.45 -1.82 -7.02
CA THR A 49 5.39 -1.66 -8.50
C THR A 49 6.58 -2.33 -9.17
N ASP A 50 7.72 -2.30 -8.49
CA ASP A 50 8.95 -2.94 -8.93
C ASP A 50 9.26 -4.10 -7.99
N GLY A 51 9.65 -5.25 -8.52
CA GLY A 51 10.06 -6.43 -7.74
C GLY A 51 11.39 -6.21 -7.00
N ALA A 52 11.50 -5.10 -6.26
CA ALA A 52 12.68 -4.64 -5.57
C ALA A 52 12.94 -5.53 -4.35
N GLY A 53 13.60 -6.66 -4.59
CA GLY A 53 14.15 -7.51 -3.57
C GLY A 53 15.26 -8.37 -4.16
N ASN A 54 16.32 -8.59 -3.40
CA ASN A 54 17.30 -9.62 -3.74
C ASN A 54 16.61 -10.99 -3.59
N GLY A 55 16.41 -11.72 -4.69
CA GLY A 55 15.88 -13.09 -4.65
C GLY A 55 14.87 -13.42 -5.77
N THR A 56 14.11 -14.50 -5.56
CA THR A 56 13.04 -14.92 -6.47
C THR A 56 11.75 -14.21 -6.13
N VAL A 57 11.26 -13.37 -7.05
CA VAL A 57 10.00 -12.65 -6.89
C VAL A 57 8.86 -13.42 -7.59
N ARG A 58 7.71 -13.55 -6.93
CA ARG A 58 6.50 -14.12 -7.51
C ARG A 58 5.30 -13.20 -7.28
N LYS A 59 4.61 -12.84 -8.36
CA LYS A 59 3.34 -12.12 -8.29
C LYS A 59 2.26 -12.98 -7.62
N LEU A 60 1.62 -12.45 -6.58
CA LEU A 60 0.53 -13.13 -5.86
C LEU A 60 -0.85 -12.64 -6.29
N ALA A 61 -1.01 -11.32 -6.45
CA ALA A 61 -2.24 -10.67 -6.85
C ALA A 61 -1.95 -9.26 -7.39
N GLU A 62 -2.98 -8.64 -7.95
CA GLU A 62 -3.03 -7.20 -8.22
C GLU A 62 -3.94 -6.55 -7.16
N ILE A 63 -3.60 -5.32 -6.78
CA ILE A 63 -4.41 -4.51 -5.85
C ILE A 63 -4.94 -3.32 -6.64
N GLU A 64 -6.27 -3.22 -6.76
CA GLU A 64 -6.92 -2.07 -7.38
C GLU A 64 -7.15 -0.98 -6.34
N LEU A 65 -6.66 0.23 -6.62
CA LEU A 65 -6.91 1.41 -5.80
C LEU A 65 -8.11 2.19 -6.36
N CYS A 66 -8.94 2.72 -5.48
CA CYS A 66 -10.05 3.59 -5.85
C CYS A 66 -10.07 4.84 -4.97
N LEU A 67 -10.42 5.98 -5.58
CA LEU A 67 -10.66 7.22 -4.85
C LEU A 67 -11.99 7.12 -4.10
N VAL A 68 -11.95 7.43 -2.82
CA VAL A 68 -13.13 7.40 -1.96
C VAL A 68 -13.25 8.71 -1.18
N ALA A 69 -14.49 9.11 -0.91
CA ALA A 69 -14.80 10.24 -0.07
C ALA A 69 -16.04 9.93 0.75
N SER A 70 -16.15 10.55 1.93
CA SER A 70 -17.37 10.44 2.73
C SER A 70 -18.55 11.08 2.00
N ARG A 71 -19.75 10.54 2.20
CA ARG A 71 -20.96 11.10 1.59
C ARG A 71 -21.16 12.57 1.97
N GLY A 72 -21.00 12.92 3.25
CA GLY A 72 -21.18 14.29 3.72
C GLY A 72 -20.19 15.28 3.11
N TYR A 73 -18.97 14.82 2.80
CA TYR A 73 -18.01 15.62 2.05
C TYR A 73 -18.51 15.93 0.63
N LEU A 74 -18.91 14.89 -0.11
CA LEU A 74 -19.40 15.02 -1.49
C LEU A 74 -20.70 15.83 -1.60
N ASP A 75 -21.58 15.75 -0.60
CA ASP A 75 -22.82 16.53 -0.57
C ASP A 75 -22.52 18.04 -0.37
N ARG A 76 -21.36 18.40 0.21
CA ARG A 76 -20.92 19.80 0.39
C ARG A 76 -20.17 20.36 -0.82
N VAL A 77 -19.28 19.57 -1.43
CA VAL A 77 -18.37 20.04 -2.50
C VAL A 77 -18.86 19.70 -3.91
N GLY A 78 -19.89 18.85 -4.02
CA GLY A 78 -20.35 18.29 -5.29
C GLY A 78 -19.67 16.95 -5.62
N ARG A 79 -20.20 16.27 -6.64
CA ARG A 79 -19.71 14.96 -7.09
C ARG A 79 -18.89 15.12 -8.38
N PRO A 80 -17.59 14.78 -8.37
CA PRO A 80 -16.75 14.75 -9.57
C PRO A 80 -17.35 13.86 -10.67
N LYS A 81 -17.30 14.33 -11.91
CA LYS A 81 -17.73 13.56 -13.10
C LYS A 81 -16.57 13.29 -14.06
N ALA A 82 -15.50 14.06 -13.96
CA ALA A 82 -14.26 13.86 -14.68
C ALA A 82 -13.05 14.01 -13.74
N PRO A 83 -11.88 13.43 -14.08
CA PRO A 83 -10.67 13.58 -13.28
C PRO A 83 -10.35 15.03 -12.93
N ALA A 84 -10.49 15.97 -13.87
CA ALA A 84 -10.21 17.39 -13.64
C ALA A 84 -11.05 18.02 -12.50
N ASP A 85 -12.25 17.50 -12.22
CA ASP A 85 -13.11 17.97 -11.13
C ASP A 85 -12.53 17.64 -9.74
N LEU A 86 -11.51 16.80 -9.66
CA LEU A 86 -10.84 16.43 -8.42
C LEU A 86 -9.82 17.50 -7.99
N LEU A 87 -9.25 18.28 -8.91
CA LEU A 87 -8.22 19.29 -8.61
C LEU A 87 -8.57 20.27 -7.48
N PRO A 88 -9.81 20.80 -7.37
CA PRO A 88 -10.16 21.75 -6.30
C PRO A 88 -10.56 21.08 -4.98
N LEU A 89 -10.55 19.75 -4.87
CA LEU A 89 -10.98 19.03 -3.67
C LEU A 89 -9.88 18.94 -2.61
N ASP A 90 -10.28 18.60 -1.40
CA ASP A 90 -9.40 18.31 -0.27
C ASP A 90 -8.99 16.83 -0.33
N TYR A 91 -7.71 16.55 -0.09
CA TYR A 91 -7.15 15.21 -0.19
C TYR A 91 -6.56 14.73 1.12
N ILE A 92 -6.50 13.41 1.27
CA ILE A 92 -5.75 12.73 2.31
C ILE A 92 -4.77 11.82 1.57
N GLN A 93 -3.47 12.05 1.78
CA GLN A 93 -2.40 11.28 1.16
C GLN A 93 -1.49 10.68 2.24
N TYR A 94 -0.96 9.49 1.95
CA TYR A 94 0.07 8.89 2.78
C TYR A 94 1.38 9.68 2.63
N ARG A 95 2.02 10.03 3.75
CA ARG A 95 3.11 11.02 3.76
C ARG A 95 4.43 10.49 3.19
N ASP A 96 4.65 9.18 3.24
CA ASP A 96 5.99 8.61 3.07
C ASP A 96 6.26 8.05 1.66
N ASP A 97 5.42 8.38 0.67
CA ASP A 97 5.69 8.08 -0.74
C ASP A 97 6.07 9.37 -1.52
N PRO A 98 7.36 9.74 -1.54
CA PRO A 98 7.85 10.97 -2.19
C PRO A 98 7.72 10.97 -3.71
N ASP A 99 7.44 9.82 -4.32
CA ASP A 99 7.32 9.66 -5.76
C ASP A 99 5.85 9.72 -6.22
N GLU A 100 4.90 9.69 -5.28
CA GLU A 100 3.45 9.82 -5.48
C GLU A 100 3.00 11.29 -5.72
N ASN A 101 3.66 11.98 -6.65
CA ASN A 101 3.29 13.34 -7.06
C ASN A 101 2.16 13.37 -8.10
N THR A 102 1.58 12.22 -8.44
CA THR A 102 0.51 12.10 -9.42
C THR A 102 -0.51 11.03 -9.06
N ILE A 103 -1.77 11.28 -9.38
CA ILE A 103 -2.85 10.29 -9.37
C ILE A 103 -2.94 9.69 -10.76
N VAL A 104 -2.67 8.40 -10.88
CA VAL A 104 -2.82 7.64 -12.13
C VAL A 104 -4.17 6.93 -12.12
N PHE A 105 -4.97 7.16 -13.17
CA PHE A 105 -6.28 6.55 -13.36
C PHE A 105 -6.15 5.28 -14.20
N ALA A 106 -7.09 4.35 -14.02
CA ALA A 106 -7.11 3.07 -14.74
C ALA A 106 -7.22 3.22 -16.28
N ASP A 107 -7.71 4.37 -16.77
CA ASP A 107 -7.78 4.72 -18.19
C ASP A 107 -6.47 5.33 -18.73
N GLY A 108 -5.42 5.40 -17.92
CA GLY A 108 -4.15 6.03 -18.24
C GLY A 108 -4.15 7.55 -18.05
N GLY A 109 -5.25 8.15 -17.59
CA GLY A 109 -5.29 9.54 -17.18
C GLY A 109 -4.32 9.80 -16.03
N VAL A 110 -3.76 11.02 -15.97
CA VAL A 110 -2.85 11.43 -14.90
C VAL A 110 -3.25 12.81 -14.42
N LEU A 111 -3.35 12.99 -13.10
CA LEU A 111 -3.48 14.30 -12.45
C LEU A 111 -2.30 14.55 -11.52
N PRO A 112 -1.88 15.81 -11.33
CA PRO A 112 -0.94 16.15 -10.28
C PRO A 112 -1.54 15.84 -8.90
N SER A 113 -0.71 15.35 -7.98
CA SER A 113 -1.05 15.30 -6.57
C SER A 113 -1.16 16.75 -6.05
N PRO A 114 -2.20 17.06 -5.26
CA PRO A 114 -2.35 18.38 -4.65
C PRO A 114 -1.38 18.62 -3.48
N PHE A 115 -0.66 17.58 -3.03
CA PHE A 115 0.42 17.69 -2.07
C PHE A 115 1.76 17.34 -2.73
N PRO A 116 2.41 18.29 -3.42
CA PRO A 116 3.75 18.05 -3.92
C PRO A 116 4.69 17.83 -2.73
N LEU A 117 5.27 16.64 -2.63
CA LEU A 117 6.32 16.40 -1.64
C LEU A 117 7.59 17.15 -2.09
N PRO A 118 8.36 17.73 -1.16
CA PRO A 118 9.62 18.37 -1.53
C PRO A 118 10.53 17.34 -2.21
N PRO A 119 11.33 17.74 -3.22
CA PRO A 119 12.26 16.82 -3.87
C PRO A 119 13.17 16.18 -2.83
N ARG A 120 13.43 14.87 -2.95
CA ARG A 120 14.37 14.16 -2.06
C ARG A 120 15.70 14.92 -2.05
N CYS A 121 16.24 15.19 -0.86
CA CYS A 121 17.62 15.65 -0.75
C CYS A 121 18.53 14.61 -1.43
N PRO A 122 19.48 15.02 -2.29
CA PRO A 122 20.44 14.09 -2.84
C PRO A 122 21.23 13.44 -1.68
N SER A 123 21.33 12.11 -1.72
CA SER A 123 22.12 11.28 -0.81
C SER A 123 23.60 11.61 -0.86
#